data_AF-A0A7W9XPX5-F1
#
_entry.id   AF-A0A7W9XPX5-F1
#
_cell.length_a   1.000
_cell.length_b   1.000
_cell.length_c   1.000
_cell.angle_alpha   90.00
_cell.angle_beta   90.00
_cell.angle_gamma   90.00
#
_symmetry.space_group_name_H-M   'P 1'
#
loop_
_entity.id
_entity.type
_entity.pdbx_description
1 polymer ?
#
loop_
_entity_poly.entity_id
_entity_poly.type
_entity_poly.pdbx_seq_one_letter_code
_entity_poly.pdbx_strand_id
1 'polypeptide(L)' 'MFSEIPIALRERMRQLETIDKQDRSDDTPRSKRLRQISYDTGQFLSLLVVNLPEGKIIEIFFRGMV' A
#
# COMPACT_ATOMS: atom_id res chain seq x y z
N MET A 1 14.86 -5.37 13.51
CA MET A 1 14.64 -6.53 12.62
C MET A 1 14.21 -5.97 11.28
N PHE A 2 14.79 -6.48 10.19
CA PHE A 2 15.24 -5.74 9.00
C PHE A 2 16.53 -4.97 9.27
N SER A 3 17.61 -5.46 8.68
CA SER A 3 18.85 -4.74 8.40
C SER A 3 18.55 -3.35 7.84
N GLU A 4 19.50 -2.41 7.99
CA GLU A 4 19.34 -1.03 7.53
C GLU A 4 18.73 -0.97 6.13
N ILE A 5 17.54 -0.38 6.03
CA ILE A 5 16.88 -0.14 4.75
C ILE A 5 17.83 0.74 3.93
N PRO A 6 18.26 0.28 2.74
CA PRO A 6 19.16 1.06 1.90
C PRO A 6 18.64 2.48 1.69
N ILE A 7 19.55 3.46 1.69
CA ILE A 7 19.19 4.89 1.58
C ILE A 7 18.30 5.13 0.35
N ALA A 8 18.66 4.54 -0.80
CA ALA A 8 17.87 4.64 -2.03
C ALA A 8 16.43 4.12 -1.87
N LEU A 9 16.23 3.05 -1.10
CA LEU A 9 14.89 2.51 -0.84
C LEU A 9 14.11 3.44 0.09
N ARG A 10 14.76 4.01 1.10
CA ARG A 10 14.14 4.99 2.01
C ARG A 10 13.71 6.27 1.30
N GLU A 11 14.55 6.78 0.40
CA GLU A 11 14.23 7.92 -0.45
C GLU A 11 13.05 7.61 -1.37
N ARG A 12 13.06 6.43 -2.00
CA ARG A 12 11.95 6.00 -2.85
C ARG A 12 10.65 5.90 -2.07
N MET A 13 10.67 5.35 -0.86
CA MET A 13 9.51 5.30 0.01
C MET A 13 8.98 6.70 0.34
N ARG A 14 9.85 7.62 0.76
CA ARG A 14 9.46 9.00 1.07
C ARG A 14 8.82 9.71 -0.12
N GLN A 15 9.33 9.49 -1.33
CA GLN A 15 8.75 10.01 -2.56
C GLN A 15 7.33 9.47 -2.77
N LEU A 16 7.15 8.14 -2.67
CA LEU A 16 5.84 7.51 -2.86
C LEU A 16 4.81 7.95 -1.80
N GLU A 17 5.23 8.12 -0.56
CA GLU A 17 4.37 8.64 0.52
C GLU A 17 3.98 10.11 0.29
N THR A 18 4.86 10.90 -0.31
CA THR A 18 4.55 12.30 -0.68
C THR A 18 3.50 12.34 -1.79
N ILE A 19 3.66 11.51 -2.83
CA ILE A 19 2.70 11.40 -3.93
C ILE A 19 1.33 10.90 -3.42
N ASP A 20 1.29 9.84 -2.60
CA ASP A 20 0.04 9.33 -2.03
C ASP A 20 -0.69 10.40 -1.19
N LYS A 21 0.05 11.20 -0.41
CA LYS A 21 -0.54 12.33 0.33
C LYS A 21 -1.13 13.37 -0.61
N GLN A 22 -0.37 13.77 -1.63
CA GLN A 22 -0.80 14.77 -2.61
C GLN A 22 -2.06 14.32 -3.35
N ASP A 23 -2.04 13.13 -3.94
CA ASP A 23 -3.14 12.50 -4.69
C ASP A 23 -4.47 12.40 -3.91
N ARG A 24 -4.39 12.39 -2.56
CA ARG A 24 -5.56 12.35 -1.66
C ARG A 24 -6.04 13.74 -1.25
N SER A 25 -5.15 14.72 -1.28
CA SER A 25 -5.41 16.10 -0.85
C SER A 25 -5.78 17.03 -2.00
N ASP A 26 -5.55 16.61 -3.25
CA ASP A 26 -5.92 17.35 -4.45
C ASP A 26 -7.07 16.65 -5.22
N ASP A 27 -7.50 17.27 -6.32
CA ASP A 27 -8.55 16.76 -7.19
C ASP A 27 -8.09 15.58 -8.07
N THR A 28 -6.99 14.89 -7.72
CA THR A 28 -6.53 13.72 -8.47
C THR A 28 -7.63 12.65 -8.51
N PRO A 29 -8.08 12.24 -9.72
CA PRO A 29 -9.11 11.24 -9.87
C PRO A 29 -8.71 9.90 -9.23
N ARG A 30 -9.66 9.23 -8.57
CA ARG A 30 -9.42 7.95 -7.87
C ARG A 30 -8.76 6.87 -8.72
N SER A 31 -8.99 6.86 -10.04
CA SER A 31 -8.36 5.93 -10.98
C SER A 31 -6.87 6.20 -11.23
N LYS A 32 -6.41 7.43 -10.97
CA LYS A 32 -5.03 7.88 -11.21
C LYS A 32 -4.17 7.93 -9.94
N ARG A 33 -4.79 7.85 -8.76
CA ARG A 33 -4.07 7.87 -7.48
C ARG A 33 -3.11 6.69 -7.37
N LEU A 34 -1.93 6.96 -6.82
CA LEU A 34 -0.95 5.94 -6.47
C LEU A 34 -1.61 4.87 -5.58
N ARG A 35 -1.34 3.60 -5.87
CA ARG A 35 -1.78 2.47 -5.06
C ARG A 35 -0.61 1.55 -4.79
N GLN A 36 -0.50 1.08 -3.55
CA GLN A 36 0.43 0.00 -3.22
C GLN A 36 -0.06 -1.35 -3.74
N ILE A 37 -1.38 -1.52 -3.86
CA ILE A 37 -2.04 -2.74 -4.38
C ILE A 37 -2.90 -2.34 -5.59
N SER A 38 -2.76 -3.07 -6.70
CA SER A 38 -3.56 -2.84 -7.90
C SER A 38 -5.03 -3.22 -7.67
N TYR A 39 -5.92 -2.78 -8.56
CA TYR A 39 -7.33 -3.18 -8.50
C TYR A 39 -7.50 -4.71 -8.59
N ASP A 40 -6.82 -5.33 -9.55
CA ASP A 40 -6.93 -6.77 -9.80
C ASP A 40 -6.41 -7.59 -8.61
N THR A 41 -5.31 -7.16 -7.99
CA THR A 41 -4.79 -7.82 -6.78
C THR A 41 -5.77 -7.67 -5.61
N GLY A 42 -6.38 -6.51 -5.42
CA GLY A 42 -7.40 -6.31 -4.39
C GLY A 42 -8.65 -7.17 -4.61
N GLN A 43 -9.08 -7.32 -5.87
CA GLN A 43 -10.19 -8.20 -6.24
C GLN A 43 -9.85 -9.67 -5.95
N PHE A 44 -8.64 -10.11 -6.31
CA PHE A 44 -8.17 -11.45 -6.02
C PHE A 44 -8.15 -11.75 -4.52
N LEU A 45 -7.62 -10.83 -3.69
CA LEU A 45 -7.62 -10.98 -2.23
C LEU A 45 -9.06 -11.06 -1.68
N SER A 46 -9.99 -10.27 -2.21
CA SER A 46 -11.39 -10.28 -1.80
C SER A 46 -12.05 -11.63 -2.08
N LEU A 47 -11.80 -12.19 -3.27
CA LEU A 47 -12.28 -13.52 -3.66
C LEU A 47 -11.64 -14.63 -2.81
N LEU A 48 -10.37 -14.49 -2.45
CA LEU A 48 -9.71 -15.44 -1.57
C LEU A 48 -10.36 -15.41 -0.18
N VAL A 49 -10.53 -14.22 0.39
CA VAL A 49 -11.07 -14.02 1.74
C VAL A 49 -12.49 -14.54 1.90
N VAL A 50 -13.37 -14.31 0.92
CA VAL A 50 -14.77 -14.77 1.01
C VAL A 50 -14.90 -16.31 1.00
N ASN A 51 -13.88 -17.02 0.52
CA ASN A 51 -13.84 -18.48 0.47
C ASN A 51 -13.06 -19.12 1.63
N LEU A 52 -12.49 -18.32 2.54
CA LEU A 52 -11.79 -18.85 3.71
C LEU A 52 -12.79 -19.32 4.79
N PRO A 53 -12.43 -20.34 5.58
CA PRO A 53 -13.13 -20.63 6.83
C PRO A 53 -13.15 -19.41 7.76
N GLU A 54 -14.09 -19.39 8.71
CA GLU A 54 -14.15 -18.33 9.71
C GLU A 54 -12.81 -18.20 10.46
N GLY A 55 -12.31 -16.98 10.55
CA GLY A 55 -11.00 -16.71 11.11
C GLY A 55 -10.63 -15.23 11.05
N LYS A 56 -9.46 -14.91 11.59
CA LYS A 56 -8.91 -13.55 11.56
C LYS A 56 -7.96 -13.38 10.38
N ILE A 57 -8.11 -12.29 9.67
CA ILE A 57 -7.15 -11.83 8.66
C ILE A 57 -6.32 -10.72 9.29
N ILE A 58 -5.00 -10.88 9.23
CA ILE A 58 -4.05 -9.89 9.76
C ILE A 58 -3.32 -9.30 8.57
N GLU A 59 -3.51 -8.00 8.37
CA GLU A 59 -2.77 -7.25 7.38
C GLU A 59 -1.51 -6.65 8.01
N ILE A 60 -0.36 -6.92 7.39
CA ILE A 60 0.93 -6.39 7.82
C ILE A 60 1.42 -5.42 6.75
N PHE A 61 1.36 -4.13 7.06
CA PHE A 61 1.89 -3.10 6.19
C PHE A 61 3.25 -2.62 6.65
N PHE A 62 4.11 -2.28 5.69
CA PHE A 62 5.27 -1.46 5.95
C PHE A 62 4.96 -0.01 5.54
N ARG A 63 4.79 0.87 6.53
CA ARG A 63 4.71 2.31 6.32
C ARG A 63 5.95 2.92 6.95
N GLY A 64 6.69 3.75 6.21
CA GLY A 64 7.84 4.42 6.78
C GLY A 64 7.39 5.26 7.96
N MET A 65 8.01 5.07 9.13
CA MET A 65 7.95 6.08 10.18
C MET A 65 8.76 7.28 9.68
N VAL A 66 8.11 8.18 8.95
CA VAL A 66 8.61 9.53 8.67
C VAL A 66 7.91 10.50 9.60
#